data_AF-C6LF12-F1
#
_entry.id   AF-C6LF12-F1
#
_cell.length_a   1.000
_cell.length_b   1.000
_cell.length_c   1.000
_cell.angle_alpha   90.00
_cell.angle_beta   90.00
_cell.angle_gamma   90.00
#
_symmetry.space_group_name_H-M   'P 1'
#
loop_
_entity.id
_entity.type
_entity.pdbx_description
1 polymer ?
#
loop_
_entity_poly.entity_id
_entity_poly.type
_entity_poly.pdbx_seq_one_letter_code
_entity_poly.pdbx_strand_id
1 'polypeptide(L)'
;MECQYSDICKHYGCKAKIFTKENGSIKKKLGCPDLLILFTNTVSHKMVISASQEAKRNNIPIARTHTSSATALHGILSEHFGAR
;
A
#
# COMPACT_ATOMS: atom_id res chain seq x y z
N MET A 1 12.29 0.15 7.20
CA MET A 1 11.10 -0.51 6.64
C MET A 1 10.72 0.05 5.27
N GLU A 2 10.67 1.37 5.07
CA GLU A 2 10.32 1.97 3.77
C GLU A 2 11.24 1.59 2.61
N CYS A 3 12.55 1.52 2.85
CA CYS A 3 13.51 1.08 1.84
C CYS A 3 13.28 -0.37 1.41
N GLN A 4 12.98 -1.27 2.35
CA GLN A 4 12.75 -2.69 2.05
C GLN A 4 11.51 -2.89 1.19
N TYR A 5 10.39 -2.23 1.53
CA TYR A 5 9.18 -2.31 0.71
C TYR A 5 9.36 -1.67 -0.67
N SER A 6 10.11 -0.56 -0.75
CA SER A 6 10.46 0.04 -2.04
C SER A 6 11.26 -0.93 -2.90
N ASP A 7 12.24 -1.61 -2.30
CA ASP A 7 13.11 -2.56 -2.99
C ASP A 7 12.33 -3.78 -3.50
N ILE A 8 11.47 -4.35 -2.66
CA ILE A 8 10.55 -5.43 -3.04
C ILE A 8 9.71 -4.99 -4.23
N CYS A 9 9.02 -3.85 -4.15
CA CYS A 9 8.19 -3.37 -5.27
C CYS A 9 9.00 -3.13 -6.54
N LYS A 10 10.25 -2.63 -6.44
CA LYS A 10 11.15 -2.47 -7.59
C LYS A 10 11.53 -3.83 -8.22
N HIS A 11 11.71 -4.86 -7.41
CA HIS A 11 12.00 -6.21 -7.90
C HIS A 11 10.85 -6.76 -8.76
N TYR A 12 9.60 -6.42 -8.44
CA TYR A 12 8.43 -6.72 -9.27
C TYR A 12 8.23 -5.75 -10.46
N GLY A 13 9.13 -4.78 -10.66
CA GLY A 13 9.01 -3.77 -11.71
C GLY A 13 7.98 -2.68 -11.42
N CYS A 14 7.52 -2.56 -10.17
CA CYS A 14 6.48 -1.61 -9.77
C CYS A 14 7.07 -0.35 -9.12
N LYS A 15 6.46 0.80 -9.41
CA LYS A 15 6.75 2.06 -8.70
C LYS A 15 5.82 2.20 -7.50
N ALA A 16 6.31 1.87 -6.31
CA ALA A 16 5.53 2.00 -5.08
C ALA A 16 5.83 3.30 -4.32
N LYS A 17 4.80 3.84 -3.67
CA LYS A 17 4.91 4.96 -2.74
C LYS A 17 4.50 4.48 -1.35
N ILE A 18 5.46 4.40 -0.45
CA ILE A 18 5.24 3.88 0.91
C ILE A 18 4.98 5.03 1.87
N PHE A 19 3.98 4.84 2.73
CA PHE A 19 3.61 5.76 3.79
C PHE A 19 3.64 5.02 5.12
N THR A 20 4.69 5.19 5.92
CA THR A 20 4.79 4.56 7.26
C THR A 20 4.26 5.43 8.40
N LYS A 21 4.00 6.71 8.17
CA LYS A 21 3.51 7.66 9.18
C LYS A 21 2.40 8.53 8.59
N GLU A 22 1.49 9.02 9.44
CA GLU A 22 0.60 10.13 9.08
C GLU A 22 1.43 11.39 8.84
N ASN A 23 1.89 11.59 7.61
CA ASN A 23 2.63 12.78 7.22
C ASN A 23 1.75 13.66 6.34
N GLY A 24 0.73 14.24 6.97
CA GLY A 24 -0.30 15.09 6.36
C GLY A 24 -1.42 14.31 5.66
N SER A 25 -2.15 14.99 4.77
CA SER A 25 -3.27 14.40 4.04
C SER A 25 -2.78 13.34 3.04
N ILE A 26 -2.81 12.05 3.43
CA ILE A 26 -2.62 10.90 2.52
C ILE A 26 -3.43 11.11 1.24
N LYS A 27 -4.64 11.64 1.39
CA LYS A 27 -5.54 12.15 0.36
C LYS A 27 -4.83 12.86 -0.81
N LYS A 28 -3.98 13.84 -0.51
CA LYS A 28 -3.27 14.64 -1.53
C LYS A 28 -2.05 13.91 -2.12
N LYS A 29 -1.45 12.99 -1.37
CA LYS A 29 -0.22 12.31 -1.77
C LYS A 29 -0.47 10.96 -2.45
N LEU A 30 -1.65 10.36 -2.29
CA LEU A 30 -2.02 9.06 -2.85
C LEU A 30 -1.97 9.10 -4.38
N GLY A 31 -2.56 10.13 -5.00
CA GLY A 31 -2.67 10.22 -6.46
C GLY A 31 -3.65 9.18 -7.00
N CYS A 32 -3.35 8.61 -8.17
CA CYS A 32 -4.13 7.53 -8.81
C CYS A 32 -3.27 6.27 -8.97
N PRO A 33 -2.96 5.54 -7.89
CA PRO A 33 -2.27 4.25 -7.97
C PRO A 33 -3.22 3.17 -8.51
N ASP A 34 -2.67 2.18 -9.21
CA ASP A 34 -3.42 1.00 -9.66
C ASP A 34 -3.81 0.05 -8.52
N LEU A 35 -3.09 0.11 -7.39
CA LEU A 35 -3.35 -0.70 -6.20
C LEU A 35 -2.96 0.06 -4.93
N LEU A 36 -3.84 0.01 -3.92
CA LEU A 36 -3.53 0.48 -2.57
C LEU A 36 -3.40 -0.71 -1.61
N ILE A 37 -2.23 -0.84 -0.97
CA ILE A 37 -1.98 -1.86 0.06
C ILE A 37 -2.04 -1.22 1.44
N LEU A 38 -2.91 -1.75 2.31
CA LEU A 38 -3.11 -1.28 3.69
C LEU A 38 -2.72 -2.36 4.69
N PHE A 39 -1.73 -2.04 5.52
CA PHE A 39 -1.32 -2.84 6.68
C PHE A 39 -2.16 -2.47 7.91
N THR A 40 -3.32 -3.09 8.08
CA THR A 40 -4.36 -2.67 9.05
C THR A 40 -3.92 -2.73 10.51
N ASN A 41 -2.91 -3.54 10.83
CA ASN A 41 -2.41 -3.71 12.20
C ASN A 41 -1.41 -2.61 12.61
N THR A 42 -0.75 -1.97 11.64
CA THR A 42 0.30 -0.97 11.90
C THR A 42 -0.12 0.46 11.61
N VAL A 43 -1.17 0.67 10.81
CA VAL A 43 -1.67 2.02 10.51
C VAL A 43 -2.84 2.37 11.43
N SER A 44 -2.87 3.62 11.92
CA SER A 44 -3.96 4.10 12.76
C SER A 44 -5.31 3.97 12.05
N HIS A 45 -6.40 3.75 12.81
CA HIS A 45 -7.76 3.69 12.26
C HIS A 45 -8.07 4.89 11.34
N LYS A 46 -7.61 6.09 11.71
CA LYS A 46 -7.79 7.31 10.92
C LYS A 46 -7.12 7.25 9.55
N MET A 47 -5.94 6.63 9.44
CA MET A 47 -5.26 6.38 8.16
C MET A 47 -6.04 5.38 7.31
N VAL A 48 -6.46 4.25 7.90
CA VAL A 48 -7.23 3.22 7.18
C VAL A 48 -8.50 3.82 6.59
N ILE A 49 -9.24 4.59 7.40
CA ILE A 49 -10.48 5.25 6.97
C ILE A 49 -10.19 6.24 5.84
N SER A 50 -9.23 7.14 6.02
CA SER A 50 -8.93 8.17 5.02
C SER A 50 -8.44 7.58 3.70
N ALA A 51 -7.54 6.59 3.75
CA ALA A 51 -6.99 5.94 2.58
C ALA A 51 -8.04 5.07 1.88
N SER A 52 -8.87 4.34 2.64
CA SER A 52 -9.94 3.52 2.06
C SER A 52 -11.05 4.35 1.42
N GLN A 53 -11.39 5.51 2.00
CA GLN A 53 -12.36 6.43 1.40
C GLN A 53 -11.84 7.02 0.09
N GLU A 54 -10.58 7.48 0.06
CA GLU A 54 -10.01 8.05 -1.17
C GLU A 54 -9.83 7.00 -2.26
N ALA A 55 -9.39 5.79 -1.91
CA ALA A 55 -9.31 4.69 -2.86
C ALA A 55 -10.70 4.36 -3.44
N LYS A 56 -11.74 4.27 -2.61
CA LYS A 56 -13.12 4.05 -3.08
C LYS A 56 -13.60 5.17 -4.01
N ARG A 57 -13.28 6.43 -3.70
CA ARG A 57 -13.65 7.59 -4.52
C ARG A 57 -12.98 7.59 -5.89
N ASN A 58 -11.75 7.07 -5.98
CA ASN A 58 -10.98 7.01 -7.22
C ASN A 58 -11.08 5.63 -7.91
N ASN A 59 -11.96 4.73 -7.45
CA ASN A 59 -12.10 3.35 -7.95
C ASN A 59 -10.79 2.54 -7.92
N ILE A 60 -9.96 2.79 -6.90
CA ILE A 60 -8.69 2.09 -6.69
C ILE A 60 -8.96 0.82 -5.88
N PRO A 61 -8.48 -0.36 -6.32
CA PRO A 61 -8.59 -1.58 -5.55
C PRO A 61 -7.72 -1.51 -4.29
N ILE A 62 -8.26 -2.05 -3.19
CA ILE A 62 -7.60 -2.01 -1.88
C ILE A 62 -7.28 -3.43 -1.44
N ALA A 63 -5.99 -3.73 -1.32
CA ALA A 63 -5.51 -4.94 -0.65
C ALA A 63 -5.29 -4.64 0.84
N ARG A 64 -5.83 -5.49 1.72
CA ARG A 64 -5.69 -5.32 3.18
C ARG A 64 -4.96 -6.53 3.74
N THR A 65 -3.98 -6.27 4.60
CA THR A 65 -3.29 -7.33 5.34
C THR A 65 -3.07 -6.93 6.79
N HIS A 66 -3.22 -7.89 7.69
CA HIS A 66 -2.95 -7.71 9.12
C HIS A 66 -1.46 -7.78 9.45
N THR A 67 -0.62 -8.24 8.52
CA THR A 67 0.80 -8.46 8.77
C THR A 67 1.63 -7.46 7.98
N SER A 68 2.43 -6.64 8.67
CA SER A 68 3.39 -5.71 8.08
C SER A 68 4.75 -6.36 7.82
N SER A 69 4.79 -7.61 7.37
CA SER A 69 6.03 -8.31 7.03
C SER A 69 6.35 -8.14 5.54
N ALA A 70 7.64 -8.26 5.20
CA ALA A 70 8.06 -8.33 3.80
C ALA A 70 7.38 -9.48 3.06
N THR A 71 7.20 -10.63 3.72
CA THR A 71 6.53 -11.81 3.15
C THR A 71 5.07 -11.52 2.80
N ALA A 72 4.34 -10.80 3.67
CA ALA A 72 2.96 -10.42 3.39
C ALA A 72 2.87 -9.48 2.19
N LEU A 73 3.81 -8.53 2.06
CA LEU A 73 3.90 -7.69 0.87
C LEU A 73 4.21 -8.50 -0.39
N HIS A 74 5.16 -9.43 -0.32
CA HIS A 74 5.49 -10.34 -1.43
C HIS A 74 4.27 -11.16 -1.88
N GLY A 75 3.48 -11.70 -0.96
CA GLY A 75 2.25 -12.43 -1.29
C GLY A 75 1.29 -11.59 -2.11
N ILE A 76 0.96 -10.38 -1.62
CA ILE A 76 0.05 -9.45 -2.31
C ILE A 76 0.60 -9.06 -3.68
N LEU A 77 1.88 -8.71 -3.77
CA LEU A 77 2.49 -8.33 -5.05
C LEU A 77 2.53 -9.50 -6.03
N SER A 78 2.81 -10.71 -5.56
CA SER A 78 2.82 -11.92 -6.38
C SER A 78 1.42 -12.26 -6.91
N GLU A 79 0.37 -12.09 -6.11
CA GLU A 79 -1.02 -12.30 -6.54
C GLU A 79 -1.48 -11.25 -7.55
N HIS A 80 -1.07 -9.98 -7.37
CA HIS A 80 -1.54 -8.87 -8.21
C HIS A 80 -0.73 -8.64 -9.48
N PHE A 81 0.59 -8.82 -9.43
CA PHE A 81 1.48 -8.51 -10.55
C PHE A 81 2.04 -9.77 -11.22
N GLY A 82 1.81 -10.95 -10.64
CA GLY A 82 2.43 -12.20 -11.06
C GLY A 82 3.93 -12.18 -10.78
N ALA A 83 4.45 -13.19 -10.08
CA ALA A 83 5.90 -13.40 -10.07
C ALA A 83 6.35 -13.63 -11.53
N ARG A 84 6.98 -12.62 -12.12
CA ARG A 84 7.52 -12.71 -13.48
C ARG A 84 8.95 -13.22 -13.45
#